data_AF-A0A0F9BT11-F1
#
_entry.id   AF-A0A0F9BT11-F1
#
_cell.length_a   1.000
_cell.length_b   1.000
_cell.length_c   1.000
_cell.angle_alpha   90.00
_cell.angle_beta   90.00
_cell.angle_gamma   90.00
#
_symmetry.space_group_name_H-M   'P 1'
#
loop_
_entity.id
_entity.type
_entity.pdbx_description
1 polymer ?
#
loop_
_entity_poly.entity_id
_entity_poly.type
_entity_poly.pdbx_seq_one_letter_code
_entity_poly.pdbx_strand_id
1 'polypeptide(L)'
;SILQTGKYPTETGCYRNAIGLPIDNQNIADYFSNNGYETAYIGKWHLASTLGRSRNYDLKKMDFRTKAIPPEFRGGYKDYWLAADVLEHTSHSYDGHLFDGKGEKKEFTGFRVDRQTDFILEYLESRKNQDPLFLFISYLEPHHQNDHNAIEGPIGSKQKYKDFKIPGDLQNSEGDWEEFYADYLGCCNSIDMNLGGIIDKLKQLNIYEDSMIVFTSDHGCHFRTRNREYKRSCHDSSIRIPLIIKGAGFNEGRVIKELVSLIDLPPTLLKAADIDIPESMKGNLLQKLLETKSNKSSWPQEIFIQISESQVGRAIRTRKWKYSVVGSPREPPWDGYLYSKSDLYKEEFLYDLDKDLYEKHNLVGDPQYKGIRKGLAEILKRKMEEAGEEIPQILLKDA
;
A
#
# COMPACT_ATOMS: atom_id res chain seq x y z
N SER A 1 -4.69 5.61 -1.92
CA SER A 1 -4.50 6.81 -2.76
C SER A 1 -3.36 6.64 -3.74
N ILE A 2 -2.09 6.49 -3.31
CA ILE A 2 -0.89 6.42 -4.19
C ILE A 2 -1.09 5.55 -5.44
N LEU A 3 -1.47 4.27 -5.29
CA LEU A 3 -1.67 3.35 -6.42
C LEU A 3 -2.74 3.78 -7.43
N GLN A 4 -3.69 4.63 -7.02
CA GLN A 4 -4.75 5.14 -7.89
C GLN A 4 -4.39 6.50 -8.53
N THR A 5 -3.36 7.21 -8.04
CA THR A 5 -3.06 8.59 -8.49
C THR A 5 -1.63 8.83 -8.96
N GLY A 6 -0.66 7.99 -8.57
CA GLY A 6 0.77 8.21 -8.76
C GLY A 6 1.33 9.45 -8.02
N LYS A 7 0.59 9.96 -7.02
CA LYS A 7 0.90 11.17 -6.25
C LYS A 7 1.09 10.85 -4.77
N TYR A 8 1.82 11.70 -4.06
CA TYR A 8 1.93 11.58 -2.62
C TYR A 8 0.57 11.84 -1.92
N PRO A 9 0.29 11.17 -0.80
CA PRO A 9 -0.95 11.37 -0.06
C PRO A 9 -1.18 12.82 0.39
N THR A 10 -0.12 13.61 0.65
CA THR A 10 -0.21 15.06 0.91
C THR A 10 -0.69 15.88 -0.28
N GLU A 11 -0.22 15.59 -1.50
CA GLU A 11 -0.61 16.30 -2.73
C GLU A 11 -2.10 16.09 -3.06
N THR A 12 -2.62 14.90 -2.77
CA THR A 12 -4.04 14.56 -3.01
C THR A 12 -4.96 14.94 -1.86
N GLY A 13 -4.43 15.32 -0.69
CA GLY A 13 -5.20 15.45 0.55
C GLY A 13 -5.74 14.11 1.12
N CYS A 14 -5.61 12.99 0.41
CA CYS A 14 -6.06 11.66 0.83
C CYS A 14 -4.95 10.95 1.63
N TYR A 15 -4.56 11.55 2.77
CA TYR A 15 -3.39 11.17 3.56
C TYR A 15 -3.63 10.16 4.68
N ARG A 16 -4.88 9.78 4.97
CA ARG A 16 -5.24 8.80 6.00
C ARG A 16 -6.57 8.13 5.69
N ASN A 17 -6.96 7.14 6.51
CA ASN A 17 -8.27 6.50 6.44
C ASN A 17 -9.38 7.52 6.74
N ALA A 18 -10.58 7.27 6.20
CA ALA A 18 -11.72 8.19 6.28
C ALA A 18 -11.42 9.60 5.73
N ILE A 19 -10.63 9.68 4.67
CA ILE A 19 -10.63 10.77 3.68
C ILE A 19 -10.86 10.10 2.33
N GLY A 20 -11.86 10.57 1.59
CA GLY A 20 -12.14 10.08 0.25
C GLY A 20 -11.13 10.64 -0.77
N LEU A 21 -10.98 9.93 -1.88
CA LEU A 21 -10.21 10.42 -3.03
C LEU A 21 -10.91 11.65 -3.64
N PRO A 22 -10.20 12.73 -4.01
CA PRO A 22 -10.84 13.88 -4.65
C PRO A 22 -11.46 13.50 -6.00
N ILE A 23 -12.74 13.79 -6.18
CA ILE A 23 -13.51 13.42 -7.38
C ILE A 23 -13.04 14.14 -8.66
N ASP A 24 -12.42 15.32 -8.51
CA ASP A 24 -11.94 16.13 -9.64
C ASP A 24 -10.53 15.71 -10.13
N ASN A 25 -9.89 14.74 -9.45
CA ASN A 25 -8.61 14.19 -9.89
C ASN A 25 -8.83 13.01 -10.84
N GLN A 26 -8.16 13.04 -12.00
CA GLN A 26 -8.00 11.85 -12.83
C GLN A 26 -7.14 10.79 -12.11
N ASN A 27 -7.62 9.56 -12.14
CA ASN A 27 -7.02 8.40 -11.50
C ASN A 27 -6.52 7.40 -12.55
N ILE A 28 -5.75 6.40 -12.14
CA ILE A 28 -5.11 5.44 -13.05
C ILE A 28 -6.13 4.78 -14.01
N ALA A 29 -7.32 4.41 -13.53
CA ALA A 29 -8.39 3.86 -14.37
C ALA A 29 -8.99 4.87 -15.36
N ASP A 30 -8.97 6.17 -15.08
CA ASP A 30 -9.37 7.20 -16.05
C ASP A 30 -8.39 7.22 -17.24
N TYR A 31 -7.07 7.14 -16.98
CA TYR A 31 -6.07 7.07 -18.06
C TYR A 31 -6.23 5.80 -18.91
N PHE A 32 -6.46 4.65 -18.28
CA PHE A 32 -6.71 3.39 -19.01
C PHE A 32 -8.01 3.43 -19.84
N SER A 33 -9.15 3.77 -19.23
CA SER A 33 -10.43 3.82 -19.94
C SER A 33 -10.49 4.87 -21.06
N ASN A 34 -9.82 6.02 -20.89
CA ASN A 34 -9.73 7.03 -21.94
C ASN A 34 -8.83 6.60 -23.13
N ASN A 35 -8.03 5.54 -22.97
CA ASN A 35 -7.19 4.94 -24.01
C ASN A 35 -7.68 3.55 -24.46
N GLY A 36 -8.98 3.28 -24.32
CA GLY A 36 -9.62 2.09 -24.89
C GLY A 36 -9.43 0.79 -24.10
N TYR A 37 -8.96 0.86 -22.85
CA TYR A 37 -8.95 -0.30 -21.96
C TYR A 37 -10.31 -0.46 -21.25
N GLU A 38 -10.76 -1.70 -21.12
CA GLU A 38 -11.78 -2.07 -20.14
C GLU A 38 -11.20 -1.92 -18.72
N THR A 39 -11.97 -1.33 -17.82
CA THR A 39 -11.55 -1.04 -16.44
C THR A 39 -12.40 -1.78 -15.41
N ALA A 40 -11.73 -2.63 -14.63
CA ALA A 40 -12.38 -3.53 -13.68
C ALA A 40 -11.78 -3.41 -12.28
N TYR A 41 -12.64 -3.38 -11.25
CA TYR A 41 -12.23 -3.37 -9.85
C TYR A 41 -12.96 -4.45 -9.05
N ILE A 42 -12.19 -5.26 -8.31
CA ILE A 42 -12.75 -6.27 -7.39
C ILE A 42 -12.06 -6.18 -6.02
N GLY A 43 -12.86 -5.99 -4.96
CA GLY A 43 -12.40 -6.09 -3.57
C GLY A 43 -12.50 -4.82 -2.71
N LYS A 44 -11.47 -4.56 -1.88
CA LYS A 44 -11.43 -3.47 -0.89
C LYS A 44 -11.04 -2.13 -1.54
N TRP A 45 -11.94 -1.14 -1.57
CA TRP A 45 -11.69 0.18 -2.16
C TRP A 45 -11.03 1.19 -1.20
N HIS A 46 -11.62 1.41 -0.03
CA HIS A 46 -11.10 2.20 1.08
C HIS A 46 -10.77 3.68 0.76
N LEU A 47 -11.50 4.27 -0.20
CA LEU A 47 -11.24 5.59 -0.77
C LEU A 47 -12.51 6.43 -1.03
N ALA A 48 -13.69 6.01 -0.56
CA ALA A 48 -14.94 6.76 -0.72
C ALA A 48 -15.45 7.42 0.58
N SER A 49 -15.40 6.75 1.73
CA SER A 49 -15.97 7.29 2.98
C SER A 49 -15.12 8.40 3.60
N THR A 50 -15.79 9.42 4.14
CA THR A 50 -15.18 10.57 4.84
C THR A 50 -15.52 10.62 6.33
N LEU A 51 -16.15 9.58 6.88
CA LEU A 51 -16.52 9.52 8.30
C LEU A 51 -15.32 9.30 9.22
N GLY A 52 -14.74 10.40 9.68
CA GLY A 52 -13.70 10.41 10.69
C GLY A 52 -13.82 11.54 11.71
N ARG A 53 -12.94 11.55 12.71
CA ARG A 53 -12.69 12.67 13.65
C ARG A 53 -12.07 13.93 12.99
N SER A 54 -12.37 14.19 11.72
CA SER A 54 -11.84 15.37 11.03
C SER A 54 -12.37 16.66 11.66
N ARG A 55 -11.48 17.61 11.99
CA ARG A 55 -11.86 18.98 12.34
C ARG A 55 -12.23 19.85 11.14
N ASN A 56 -12.02 19.37 9.90
CA ASN A 56 -12.49 20.07 8.71
C ASN A 56 -14.02 19.95 8.61
N TYR A 57 -14.71 20.97 9.12
CA TYR A 57 -16.18 21.09 9.09
C TYR A 57 -16.76 21.06 7.67
N ASP A 58 -15.96 21.40 6.65
CA ASP A 58 -16.37 21.45 5.24
C ASP A 58 -16.35 20.11 4.50
N LEU A 59 -15.78 19.04 5.08
CA LEU A 59 -15.86 17.71 4.47
C LEU A 59 -17.27 17.14 4.64
N LYS A 60 -18.06 17.14 3.54
CA LYS A 60 -19.35 16.45 3.46
C LYS A 60 -19.19 15.02 3.98
N LYS A 61 -19.89 14.70 5.06
CA LYS A 61 -19.86 13.38 5.72
C LYS A 61 -20.54 12.35 4.82
N MET A 62 -19.74 11.44 4.28
CA MET A 62 -20.15 10.39 3.36
C MET A 62 -19.77 9.05 3.99
N ASP A 63 -20.73 8.13 4.04
CA ASP A 63 -20.58 6.82 4.68
C ASP A 63 -21.02 5.71 3.73
N PHE A 64 -20.01 5.07 3.13
CA PHE A 64 -20.15 3.92 2.24
C PHE A 64 -19.56 2.65 2.87
N ARG A 65 -19.19 2.68 4.16
CA ARG A 65 -18.56 1.55 4.87
C ARG A 65 -19.42 0.29 4.86
N THR A 66 -20.74 0.43 4.75
CA THR A 66 -21.73 -0.67 4.67
C THR A 66 -22.73 -0.49 3.53
N LYS A 67 -22.38 0.29 2.49
CA LYS A 67 -23.27 0.63 1.37
C LYS A 67 -22.52 0.61 0.04
N ALA A 68 -23.26 0.46 -1.06
CA ALA A 68 -22.71 0.62 -2.40
C ALA A 68 -22.05 1.99 -2.58
N ILE A 69 -20.89 1.99 -3.24
CA ILE A 69 -20.15 3.20 -3.61
C ILE A 69 -20.76 3.77 -4.90
N PRO A 70 -21.23 5.04 -4.92
CA PRO A 70 -21.75 5.67 -6.12
C PRO A 70 -20.65 5.81 -7.21
N PRO A 71 -21.01 5.79 -8.51
CA PRO A 71 -20.03 5.81 -9.62
C PRO A 71 -18.96 6.90 -9.53
N GLU A 72 -19.33 8.10 -9.10
CA GLU A 72 -18.45 9.26 -8.98
C GLU A 72 -17.35 9.10 -7.91
N PHE A 73 -17.49 8.14 -6.98
CA PHE A 73 -16.49 7.82 -5.95
C PHE A 73 -15.67 6.56 -6.25
N ARG A 74 -15.83 5.96 -7.44
CA ARG A 74 -15.14 4.74 -7.86
C ARG A 74 -13.74 4.97 -8.46
N GLY A 75 -13.32 6.22 -8.65
CA GLY A 75 -11.97 6.54 -9.13
C GLY A 75 -11.67 6.06 -10.55
N GLY A 76 -12.63 6.19 -11.47
CA GLY A 76 -12.44 5.99 -12.91
C GLY A 76 -12.74 4.60 -13.46
N TYR A 77 -13.01 3.60 -12.62
CA TYR A 77 -13.42 2.25 -13.06
C TYR A 77 -14.88 2.26 -13.51
N LYS A 78 -15.12 1.99 -14.80
CA LYS A 78 -16.40 2.21 -15.48
C LYS A 78 -17.12 0.91 -15.84
N ASP A 79 -16.39 -0.16 -16.14
CA ASP A 79 -16.92 -1.30 -16.89
C ASP A 79 -17.32 -2.48 -15.99
N TYR A 80 -16.46 -2.85 -15.04
CA TYR A 80 -16.79 -3.84 -14.02
C TYR A 80 -16.44 -3.36 -12.61
N TRP A 81 -17.39 -3.54 -11.68
CA TRP A 81 -17.25 -3.13 -10.30
C TRP A 81 -17.86 -4.17 -9.36
N LEU A 82 -17.06 -4.69 -8.44
CA LEU A 82 -17.51 -5.55 -7.35
C LEU A 82 -16.69 -5.26 -6.09
N ALA A 83 -17.13 -4.29 -5.29
CA ALA A 83 -16.30 -3.74 -4.21
C ALA A 83 -17.09 -3.40 -2.94
N ALA A 84 -16.34 -3.23 -1.85
CA ALA A 84 -16.80 -2.57 -0.64
C ALA A 84 -15.78 -1.52 -0.21
N ASP A 85 -16.23 -0.39 0.35
CA ASP A 85 -15.32 0.67 0.78
C ASP A 85 -14.48 0.21 1.97
N VAL A 86 -15.13 -0.38 2.97
CA VAL A 86 -14.47 -1.00 4.12
C VAL A 86 -14.94 -2.44 4.17
N LEU A 87 -14.24 -3.32 3.45
CA LEU A 87 -14.65 -4.72 3.25
C LEU A 87 -14.76 -5.49 4.56
N GLU A 88 -13.94 -5.13 5.56
CA GLU A 88 -14.01 -5.63 6.93
C GLU A 88 -15.28 -5.20 7.71
N HIS A 89 -16.12 -4.32 7.15
CA HIS A 89 -17.44 -3.94 7.69
C HIS A 89 -18.62 -4.58 6.94
N THR A 90 -18.38 -5.22 5.78
CA THR A 90 -19.41 -5.93 4.99
C THR A 90 -19.19 -7.45 4.95
N SER A 91 -18.11 -7.93 5.54
CA SER A 91 -17.76 -9.35 5.59
C SER A 91 -16.87 -9.70 6.77
N HIS A 92 -16.98 -10.96 7.18
CA HIS A 92 -16.02 -11.69 7.99
C HIS A 92 -15.20 -12.62 7.09
N SER A 93 -14.30 -13.41 7.67
CA SER A 93 -13.39 -14.24 6.88
C SER A 93 -14.06 -15.40 6.13
N TYR A 94 -15.32 -15.73 6.46
CA TYR A 94 -16.07 -16.86 5.88
C TYR A 94 -17.44 -16.51 5.28
N ASP A 95 -17.90 -15.26 5.39
CA ASP A 95 -19.17 -14.81 4.83
C ASP A 95 -19.24 -13.28 4.70
N GLY A 96 -20.25 -12.80 3.98
CA GLY A 96 -20.55 -11.38 3.78
C GLY A 96 -20.78 -11.04 2.32
N HIS A 97 -20.62 -9.77 1.96
CA HIS A 97 -20.89 -9.27 0.60
C HIS A 97 -19.95 -8.17 0.12
N LEU A 98 -19.91 -8.04 -1.20
CA LEU A 98 -19.49 -6.85 -1.92
C LEU A 98 -20.69 -6.25 -2.66
N PHE A 99 -20.56 -5.01 -3.13
CA PHE A 99 -21.58 -4.35 -3.96
C PHE A 99 -21.16 -4.32 -5.42
N ASP A 100 -22.06 -4.71 -6.31
CA ASP A 100 -21.82 -4.70 -7.76
C ASP A 100 -21.93 -3.28 -8.36
N GLY A 101 -21.76 -3.17 -9.68
CA GLY A 101 -21.86 -1.90 -10.39
C GLY A 101 -23.20 -1.16 -10.24
N LYS A 102 -24.30 -1.89 -10.02
CA LYS A 102 -25.65 -1.36 -9.78
C LYS A 102 -25.91 -1.04 -8.30
N GLY A 103 -25.04 -1.49 -7.41
CA GLY A 103 -25.21 -1.41 -5.95
C GLY A 103 -26.01 -2.56 -5.35
N GLU A 104 -26.24 -3.64 -6.10
CA GLU A 104 -26.81 -4.90 -5.61
C GLU A 104 -25.73 -5.66 -4.81
N LYS A 105 -26.16 -6.43 -3.80
CA LYS A 105 -25.23 -7.23 -2.99
C LYS A 105 -24.92 -8.55 -3.67
N LYS A 106 -23.63 -8.87 -3.81
CA LYS A 106 -23.14 -10.21 -4.10
C LYS A 106 -22.67 -10.83 -2.78
N GLU A 107 -23.56 -11.57 -2.13
CA GLU A 107 -23.25 -12.33 -0.90
C GLU A 107 -22.38 -13.56 -1.24
N PHE A 108 -21.57 -14.00 -0.29
CA PHE A 108 -20.73 -15.20 -0.39
C PHE A 108 -20.67 -16.00 0.93
N THR A 109 -20.29 -17.27 0.82
CA THR A 109 -19.97 -18.15 1.96
C THR A 109 -18.75 -19.02 1.66
N GLY A 110 -17.91 -19.28 2.66
CA GLY A 110 -16.56 -19.81 2.52
C GLY A 110 -15.49 -18.71 2.53
N PHE A 111 -14.22 -19.12 2.55
CA PHE A 111 -13.12 -18.20 2.84
C PHE A 111 -13.05 -17.03 1.84
N ARG A 112 -12.94 -15.80 2.36
CA ARG A 112 -13.14 -14.55 1.61
C ARG A 112 -12.21 -14.39 0.41
N VAL A 113 -10.94 -14.80 0.52
CA VAL A 113 -9.97 -14.80 -0.61
C VAL A 113 -10.44 -15.72 -1.72
N ASP A 114 -10.82 -16.96 -1.38
CA ASP A 114 -11.27 -17.97 -2.34
C ASP A 114 -12.56 -17.49 -3.05
N ARG A 115 -13.53 -16.96 -2.29
CA ARG A 115 -14.79 -16.43 -2.84
C ARG A 115 -14.61 -15.18 -3.69
N GLN A 116 -13.72 -14.27 -3.31
CA GLN A 116 -13.39 -13.11 -4.16
C GLN A 116 -12.69 -13.56 -5.45
N THR A 117 -11.90 -14.63 -5.39
CA THR A 117 -11.25 -15.24 -6.56
C THR A 117 -12.25 -15.91 -7.49
N ASP A 118 -13.24 -16.63 -6.96
CA ASP A 118 -14.33 -17.18 -7.77
C ASP A 118 -15.03 -16.07 -8.58
N PHE A 119 -15.28 -14.89 -7.97
CA PHE A 119 -15.85 -13.74 -8.69
C PHE A 119 -14.92 -13.13 -9.75
N ILE A 120 -13.61 -13.12 -9.51
CA ILE A 120 -12.60 -12.70 -10.52
C ILE A 120 -12.61 -13.68 -11.71
N LEU A 121 -12.70 -14.98 -11.44
CA LEU A 121 -12.75 -16.03 -12.46
C LEU A 121 -14.08 -15.98 -13.25
N GLU A 122 -15.22 -15.78 -12.58
CA GLU A 122 -16.53 -15.52 -13.19
C GLU A 122 -16.46 -14.31 -14.14
N TYR A 123 -15.87 -13.20 -13.68
CA TYR A 123 -15.74 -12.00 -14.49
C TYR A 123 -14.89 -12.25 -15.73
N LEU A 124 -13.67 -12.80 -15.58
CA LEU A 124 -12.76 -13.08 -16.69
C LEU A 124 -13.38 -14.01 -17.76
N GLU A 125 -14.13 -15.03 -17.34
CA GLU A 125 -14.85 -15.94 -18.24
C GLU A 125 -16.04 -15.24 -18.95
N SER A 126 -16.68 -14.26 -18.29
CA SER A 126 -17.86 -13.57 -18.81
C SER A 126 -17.56 -12.50 -19.86
N ARG A 127 -16.29 -12.09 -20.02
CA ARG A 127 -15.87 -11.04 -20.96
C ARG A 127 -16.14 -11.46 -22.41
N LYS A 128 -16.71 -10.54 -23.20
CA LYS A 128 -17.16 -10.80 -24.59
C LYS A 128 -16.42 -10.00 -25.65
N ASN A 129 -15.87 -8.85 -25.28
CA ASN A 129 -14.98 -8.06 -26.12
C ASN A 129 -13.57 -8.70 -26.11
N GLN A 130 -12.67 -8.14 -26.91
CA GLN A 130 -11.23 -8.43 -26.86
C GLN A 130 -10.45 -7.15 -26.52
N ASP A 131 -11.13 -6.20 -25.86
CA ASP A 131 -10.53 -4.93 -25.46
C ASP A 131 -9.45 -5.20 -24.40
N PRO A 132 -8.34 -4.45 -24.39
CA PRO A 132 -7.29 -4.66 -23.42
C PRO A 132 -7.81 -4.34 -22.00
N LEU A 133 -7.37 -5.10 -20.99
CA LEU A 133 -7.97 -5.08 -19.66
C LEU A 133 -7.04 -4.47 -18.62
N PHE A 134 -7.53 -3.45 -17.89
CA PHE A 134 -6.95 -2.99 -16.64
C PHE A 134 -7.83 -3.47 -15.46
N LEU A 135 -7.42 -4.59 -14.86
CA LEU A 135 -8.10 -5.21 -13.71
C LEU A 135 -7.30 -4.98 -12.43
N PHE A 136 -7.92 -4.33 -11.45
CA PHE A 136 -7.36 -4.15 -10.11
C PHE A 136 -8.05 -5.11 -9.12
N ILE A 137 -7.26 -6.01 -8.54
CA ILE A 137 -7.70 -6.98 -7.53
C ILE A 137 -7.18 -6.53 -6.17
N SER A 138 -8.07 -6.44 -5.17
CA SER A 138 -7.77 -5.85 -3.86
C SER A 138 -8.33 -6.74 -2.74
N TYR A 139 -7.62 -7.83 -2.44
CA TYR A 139 -7.93 -8.67 -1.27
C TYR A 139 -7.83 -7.88 0.03
N LEU A 140 -8.58 -8.30 1.06
CA LEU A 140 -8.45 -7.75 2.42
C LEU A 140 -7.36 -8.50 3.19
N GLU A 141 -7.31 -9.82 3.07
CA GLU A 141 -6.33 -10.67 3.74
C GLU A 141 -4.88 -10.28 3.36
N PRO A 142 -3.90 -10.40 4.28
CA PRO A 142 -3.98 -10.94 5.64
C PRO A 142 -4.34 -9.87 6.70
N HIS A 143 -5.12 -8.85 6.35
CA HIS A 143 -5.55 -7.83 7.31
C HIS A 143 -6.35 -8.43 8.48
N HIS A 144 -6.17 -7.83 9.65
CA HIS A 144 -6.87 -8.13 10.88
C HIS A 144 -8.38 -7.86 10.78
N GLN A 145 -9.22 -8.79 11.24
CA GLN A 145 -10.66 -8.65 11.36
C GLN A 145 -10.98 -7.82 12.63
N ASN A 146 -11.44 -6.58 12.40
CA ASN A 146 -11.39 -5.52 13.41
C ASN A 146 -12.29 -5.74 14.63
N ASP A 147 -13.46 -6.34 14.43
CA ASP A 147 -14.46 -6.60 15.46
C ASP A 147 -14.18 -7.90 16.25
N HIS A 148 -13.49 -8.87 15.63
CA HIS A 148 -13.00 -10.07 16.31
C HIS A 148 -11.65 -9.85 17.03
N ASN A 149 -10.97 -8.75 16.75
CA ASN A 149 -9.59 -8.46 17.17
C ASN A 149 -8.62 -9.63 16.87
N ALA A 150 -8.68 -10.17 15.66
CA ALA A 150 -7.88 -11.34 15.25
C ALA A 150 -7.40 -11.24 13.80
N ILE A 151 -6.29 -11.90 13.48
CA ILE A 151 -5.99 -12.31 12.10
C ILE A 151 -6.51 -13.74 11.94
N GLU A 152 -7.41 -13.94 10.97
CA GLU A 152 -8.15 -15.18 10.81
C GLU A 152 -7.73 -15.89 9.52
N GLY A 153 -7.03 -17.02 9.66
CA GLY A 153 -6.57 -17.81 8.53
C GLY A 153 -7.59 -18.85 8.05
N PRO A 154 -7.32 -19.53 6.92
CA PRO A 154 -8.01 -20.74 6.50
C PRO A 154 -8.07 -21.78 7.64
N ILE A 155 -9.18 -22.49 7.82
CA ILE A 155 -9.36 -23.50 8.87
C ILE A 155 -8.17 -24.48 8.87
N GLY A 156 -7.53 -24.62 10.03
CA GLY A 156 -6.34 -25.46 10.20
C GLY A 156 -4.99 -24.77 9.96
N SER A 157 -4.96 -23.50 9.54
CA SER A 157 -3.70 -22.77 9.31
C SER A 157 -2.85 -22.60 10.57
N LYS A 158 -3.42 -22.26 11.75
CA LYS A 158 -2.69 -22.37 13.05
C LYS A 158 -1.91 -23.69 13.19
N GLN A 159 -2.54 -24.83 12.93
CA GLN A 159 -1.90 -26.14 13.04
C GLN A 159 -0.88 -26.41 11.92
N LYS A 160 -1.14 -25.95 10.68
CA LYS A 160 -0.26 -26.13 9.52
C LYS A 160 1.05 -25.33 9.66
N TYR A 161 0.99 -24.15 10.28
CA TYR A 161 2.11 -23.20 10.35
C TYR A 161 2.69 -22.98 11.76
N LYS A 162 2.23 -23.69 12.79
CA LYS A 162 2.73 -23.58 14.18
C LYS A 162 4.26 -23.66 14.33
N ASP A 163 4.92 -24.48 13.52
CA ASP A 163 6.38 -24.71 13.57
C ASP A 163 7.13 -23.93 12.46
N PHE A 164 6.46 -22.98 11.79
CA PHE A 164 7.09 -22.22 10.71
C PHE A 164 8.13 -21.24 11.24
N LYS A 165 9.19 -21.00 10.46
CA LYS A 165 10.33 -20.19 10.89
C LYS A 165 9.91 -18.75 11.25
N ILE A 166 10.08 -18.39 12.53
CA ILE A 166 9.83 -17.03 13.03
C ILE A 166 10.86 -16.04 12.43
N PRO A 167 10.41 -14.93 11.80
CA PRO A 167 11.25 -13.84 11.32
C PRO A 167 12.12 -13.21 12.44
N GLY A 168 13.34 -12.79 12.11
CA GLY A 168 14.29 -12.32 13.11
C GLY A 168 13.94 -10.98 13.76
N ASP A 169 13.07 -10.17 13.15
CA ASP A 169 12.48 -8.99 13.77
C ASP A 169 11.45 -9.36 14.86
N LEU A 170 10.67 -10.43 14.65
CA LEU A 170 9.68 -10.91 15.62
C LEU A 170 10.32 -11.68 16.80
N GLN A 171 11.45 -12.36 16.59
CA GLN A 171 12.17 -13.08 17.66
C GLN A 171 12.51 -12.16 18.84
N ASN A 172 12.11 -12.56 20.05
CA ASN A 172 12.29 -11.79 21.29
C ASN A 172 11.70 -10.36 21.23
N SER A 173 10.60 -10.17 20.48
CA SER A 173 9.85 -8.91 20.47
C SER A 173 8.49 -9.08 21.16
N GLU A 174 8.07 -8.05 21.90
CA GLU A 174 6.72 -7.95 22.43
C GLU A 174 5.74 -7.65 21.29
N GLY A 175 4.57 -8.27 21.29
CA GLY A 175 3.58 -8.12 20.22
C GLY A 175 2.53 -9.23 20.27
N ASP A 176 1.71 -9.33 19.23
CA ASP A 176 0.68 -10.37 19.08
C ASP A 176 1.03 -11.42 18.00
N TRP A 177 2.31 -11.50 17.61
CA TRP A 177 2.77 -12.41 16.57
C TRP A 177 2.65 -13.89 16.96
N GLU A 178 2.86 -14.25 18.24
CA GLU A 178 2.72 -15.65 18.71
C GLU A 178 1.29 -16.19 18.49
N GLU A 179 0.28 -15.33 18.58
CA GLU A 179 -1.13 -15.70 18.40
C GLU A 179 -1.54 -15.78 16.93
N PHE A 180 -1.00 -14.88 16.10
CA PHE A 180 -1.51 -14.60 14.75
C PHE A 180 -0.59 -14.97 13.59
N TYR A 181 0.70 -15.24 13.81
CA TYR A 181 1.65 -15.47 12.72
C TYR A 181 1.30 -16.70 11.86
N ALA A 182 0.81 -17.79 12.48
CA ALA A 182 0.43 -19.00 11.77
C ALA A 182 -0.83 -18.82 10.89
N ASP A 183 -1.79 -18.00 11.32
CA ASP A 183 -2.98 -17.65 10.53
C ASP A 183 -2.66 -16.64 9.42
N TYR A 184 -1.78 -15.67 9.71
CA TYR A 184 -1.23 -14.74 8.71
C TYR A 184 -0.56 -15.51 7.55
N LEU A 185 0.25 -16.53 7.86
CA LEU A 185 0.83 -17.43 6.86
C LEU A 185 -0.23 -18.25 6.10
N GLY A 186 -1.31 -18.64 6.78
CA GLY A 186 -2.49 -19.25 6.17
C GLY A 186 -3.13 -18.36 5.10
N CYS A 187 -3.37 -17.09 5.44
CA CYS A 187 -3.88 -16.08 4.51
C CYS A 187 -2.93 -15.90 3.31
N CYS A 188 -1.63 -15.72 3.56
CA CYS A 188 -0.63 -15.61 2.48
C CYS A 188 -0.63 -16.84 1.54
N ASN A 189 -0.77 -18.06 2.07
CA ASN A 189 -0.85 -19.28 1.27
C ASN A 189 -2.16 -19.35 0.45
N SER A 190 -3.30 -18.91 0.99
CA SER A 190 -4.54 -18.85 0.21
C SER A 190 -4.41 -17.83 -0.93
N ILE A 191 -3.84 -16.66 -0.68
CA ILE A 191 -3.59 -15.64 -1.72
C ILE A 191 -2.68 -16.19 -2.83
N ASP A 192 -1.60 -16.89 -2.47
CA ASP A 192 -0.67 -17.53 -3.43
C ASP A 192 -1.38 -18.58 -4.31
N MET A 193 -2.17 -19.47 -3.70
CA MET A 193 -2.96 -20.47 -4.43
C MET A 193 -3.99 -19.84 -5.38
N ASN A 194 -4.67 -18.78 -4.93
CA ASN A 194 -5.68 -18.08 -5.72
C ASN A 194 -5.06 -17.26 -6.87
N LEU A 195 -3.90 -16.64 -6.67
CA LEU A 195 -3.11 -16.03 -7.75
C LEU A 195 -2.73 -17.09 -8.81
N GLY A 196 -2.36 -18.30 -8.39
CA GLY A 196 -2.16 -19.44 -9.29
C GLY A 196 -3.40 -19.75 -10.13
N GLY A 197 -4.58 -19.82 -9.51
CA GLY A 197 -5.85 -20.03 -10.20
C GLY A 197 -6.19 -18.94 -11.23
N ILE A 198 -5.94 -17.66 -10.90
CA ILE A 198 -6.09 -16.53 -11.82
C ILE A 198 -5.11 -16.66 -13.01
N ILE A 199 -3.83 -16.96 -12.73
CA ILE A 199 -2.81 -17.17 -13.78
C ILE A 199 -3.21 -18.30 -14.72
N ASP A 200 -3.73 -19.41 -14.20
CA ASP A 200 -4.18 -20.53 -15.03
C ASP A 200 -5.44 -20.20 -15.85
N LYS A 201 -6.35 -19.37 -15.32
CA LYS A 201 -7.46 -18.80 -16.12
C LYS A 201 -6.95 -17.88 -17.24
N LEU A 202 -5.98 -17.00 -16.98
CA LEU A 202 -5.37 -16.16 -18.01
C LEU A 202 -4.71 -17.00 -19.11
N LYS A 203 -4.11 -18.17 -18.77
CA LYS A 203 -3.57 -19.12 -19.76
C LYS A 203 -4.67 -19.82 -20.55
N GLN A 204 -5.75 -20.28 -19.90
CA GLN A 204 -6.91 -20.89 -20.57
C GLN A 204 -7.54 -19.94 -21.59
N LEU A 205 -7.62 -18.64 -21.25
CA LEU A 205 -8.11 -17.57 -22.12
C LEU A 205 -7.07 -17.09 -23.16
N ASN A 206 -5.87 -17.68 -23.19
CA ASN A 206 -4.75 -17.35 -24.09
C ASN A 206 -4.23 -15.90 -23.99
N ILE A 207 -4.55 -15.17 -22.92
CA ILE A 207 -4.12 -13.77 -22.68
C ILE A 207 -2.94 -13.65 -21.71
N TYR A 208 -2.53 -14.75 -21.06
CA TYR A 208 -1.45 -14.72 -20.04
C TYR A 208 -0.12 -14.17 -20.56
N GLU A 209 0.29 -14.48 -21.79
CA GLU A 209 1.59 -14.04 -22.31
C GLU A 209 1.63 -12.53 -22.57
N ASP A 210 0.54 -11.96 -23.07
CA ASP A 210 0.36 -10.52 -23.33
C ASP A 210 0.09 -9.72 -22.04
N SER A 211 -0.39 -10.38 -20.98
CA SER A 211 -0.67 -9.74 -19.69
C SER A 211 0.62 -9.23 -19.00
N MET A 212 0.60 -7.96 -18.57
CA MET A 212 1.44 -7.49 -17.47
C MET A 212 0.75 -7.85 -16.14
N ILE A 213 1.46 -8.52 -15.23
CA ILE A 213 0.93 -8.92 -13.93
C ILE A 213 1.82 -8.29 -12.85
N VAL A 214 1.20 -7.57 -11.92
CA VAL A 214 1.85 -6.96 -10.75
C VAL A 214 1.24 -7.55 -9.48
N PHE A 215 2.07 -8.17 -8.64
CA PHE A 215 1.69 -8.61 -7.30
C PHE A 215 2.43 -7.79 -6.26
N THR A 216 1.70 -7.15 -5.35
CA THR A 216 2.27 -6.30 -4.29
C THR A 216 1.31 -6.20 -3.10
N SER A 217 1.63 -5.35 -2.12
CA SER A 217 0.82 -5.09 -0.93
C SER A 217 0.83 -3.58 -0.62
N ASP A 218 -0.20 -3.07 0.05
CA ASP A 218 -0.30 -1.66 0.44
C ASP A 218 0.62 -1.31 1.63
N HIS A 219 0.82 -2.23 2.58
CA HIS A 219 1.76 -2.11 3.69
C HIS A 219 2.13 -3.48 4.30
N GLY A 220 3.24 -3.53 5.05
CA GLY A 220 3.61 -4.72 5.84
C GLY A 220 2.76 -4.91 7.12
N CYS A 221 3.04 -5.98 7.85
CA CYS A 221 2.51 -6.23 9.20
C CYS A 221 3.66 -6.48 10.18
N HIS A 222 3.70 -5.70 11.27
CA HIS A 222 4.68 -5.85 12.34
C HIS A 222 4.09 -6.36 13.65
N PHE A 223 2.87 -6.93 13.66
CA PHE A 223 2.27 -7.61 14.82
C PHE A 223 2.39 -6.84 16.15
N ARG A 224 2.07 -5.54 16.11
CA ARG A 224 2.15 -4.60 17.26
C ARG A 224 3.53 -4.46 17.94
N THR A 225 4.61 -4.95 17.32
CA THR A 225 5.99 -4.87 17.85
C THR A 225 6.62 -3.47 17.87
N ARG A 226 6.02 -2.49 17.18
CA ARG A 226 6.58 -1.12 17.02
C ARG A 226 5.70 -0.02 17.58
N ASN A 227 4.39 -0.23 17.59
CA ASN A 227 3.37 0.67 18.08
C ASN A 227 2.09 -0.14 18.38
N ARG A 228 1.00 0.51 18.76
CA ARG A 228 -0.26 -0.16 19.16
C ARG A 228 -1.12 -0.69 17.99
N GLU A 229 -0.65 -0.57 16.76
CA GLU A 229 -1.29 -1.05 15.53
C GLU A 229 -0.36 -2.06 14.82
N TYR A 230 -0.78 -2.61 13.69
CA TYR A 230 0.01 -3.56 12.89
C TYR A 230 1.01 -2.89 11.93
N LYS A 231 0.96 -1.55 11.83
CA LYS A 231 1.47 -0.75 10.70
C LYS A 231 1.70 0.70 11.13
N ARG A 232 1.97 1.60 10.16
CA ARG A 232 2.24 3.04 10.37
C ARG A 232 3.46 3.29 11.27
N SER A 233 4.55 2.61 10.96
CA SER A 233 5.88 2.97 11.45
C SER A 233 6.86 2.96 10.29
N CYS A 234 8.05 3.54 10.45
CA CYS A 234 9.06 3.56 9.39
C CYS A 234 9.73 2.19 9.17
N HIS A 235 9.57 1.23 10.09
CA HIS A 235 10.26 -0.06 10.11
C HIS A 235 9.97 -0.91 8.86
N ASP A 236 10.93 -1.73 8.43
CA ASP A 236 10.83 -2.55 7.22
C ASP A 236 9.63 -3.52 7.31
N SER A 237 9.29 -4.02 8.50
CA SER A 237 8.07 -4.82 8.70
C SER A 237 6.75 -4.06 8.51
N SER A 238 6.77 -2.72 8.39
CA SER A 238 5.63 -1.90 7.96
C SER A 238 5.72 -1.40 6.51
N ILE A 239 6.92 -1.16 5.97
CA ILE A 239 7.10 -0.47 4.67
C ILE A 239 7.70 -1.33 3.56
N ARG A 240 8.34 -2.46 3.89
CA ARG A 240 9.02 -3.32 2.92
C ARG A 240 8.11 -4.47 2.51
N ILE A 241 7.28 -4.16 1.55
CA ILE A 241 6.30 -5.03 0.90
C ILE A 241 6.93 -5.93 -0.17
N PRO A 242 6.26 -7.04 -0.56
CA PRO A 242 6.58 -7.75 -1.80
C PRO A 242 6.27 -6.88 -3.02
N LEU A 243 7.07 -7.04 -4.09
CA LEU A 243 6.74 -6.57 -5.43
C LEU A 243 7.27 -7.59 -6.45
N ILE A 244 6.37 -8.16 -7.24
CA ILE A 244 6.68 -9.09 -8.33
C ILE A 244 5.99 -8.54 -9.58
N ILE A 245 6.72 -8.49 -10.71
CA ILE A 245 6.23 -8.00 -11.99
C ILE A 245 6.58 -9.01 -13.09
N LYS A 246 5.61 -9.37 -13.92
CA LYS A 246 5.76 -10.16 -15.17
C LYS A 246 5.17 -9.37 -16.34
N GLY A 247 5.69 -9.55 -17.54
CA GLY A 247 5.21 -8.85 -18.76
C GLY A 247 5.88 -7.49 -18.96
N ALA A 248 5.57 -6.79 -20.05
CA ALA A 248 6.09 -5.45 -20.36
C ALA A 248 7.63 -5.30 -20.21
N GLY A 249 8.39 -6.32 -20.62
CA GLY A 249 9.86 -6.39 -20.51
C GLY A 249 10.39 -7.07 -19.23
N PHE A 250 9.58 -7.24 -18.20
CA PHE A 250 9.94 -7.91 -16.94
C PHE A 250 9.85 -9.45 -17.03
N ASN A 251 10.51 -10.05 -18.03
CA ASN A 251 10.35 -11.48 -18.37
C ASN A 251 11.56 -12.37 -17.99
N GLU A 252 12.64 -11.81 -17.45
CA GLU A 252 13.92 -12.52 -17.23
C GLU A 252 14.11 -13.13 -15.82
N GLY A 253 13.10 -13.08 -14.92
CA GLY A 253 13.23 -13.64 -13.57
C GLY A 253 14.33 -13.00 -12.70
N ARG A 254 14.62 -11.71 -12.91
CA ARG A 254 15.70 -10.97 -12.21
C ARG A 254 15.28 -10.54 -10.80
N VAL A 255 16.21 -10.62 -9.84
CA VAL A 255 16.07 -9.98 -8.51
C VAL A 255 16.75 -8.60 -8.53
N ILE A 256 15.93 -7.55 -8.48
CA ILE A 256 16.36 -6.16 -8.38
C ILE A 256 16.57 -5.80 -6.88
N LYS A 257 17.64 -5.06 -6.56
CA LYS A 257 18.01 -4.68 -5.17
C LYS A 257 17.98 -3.17 -4.94
N GLU A 258 17.84 -2.42 -6.02
CA GLU A 258 17.59 -0.99 -6.07
C GLU A 258 16.28 -0.66 -5.35
N LEU A 259 16.20 0.53 -4.75
CA LEU A 259 15.06 0.91 -3.93
C LEU A 259 13.89 1.33 -4.82
N VAL A 260 12.69 0.83 -4.53
CA VAL A 260 11.45 1.14 -5.27
C VAL A 260 10.33 1.47 -4.28
N SER A 261 9.30 2.17 -4.74
CA SER A 261 8.13 2.58 -3.95
C SER A 261 6.82 2.35 -4.73
N LEU A 262 5.69 2.24 -4.02
CA LEU A 262 4.37 2.12 -4.65
C LEU A 262 4.03 3.29 -5.58
N ILE A 263 4.65 4.46 -5.39
CA ILE A 263 4.45 5.62 -6.27
C ILE A 263 5.07 5.43 -7.66
N ASP A 264 6.05 4.53 -7.81
CA ASP A 264 6.67 4.17 -9.09
C ASP A 264 5.73 3.33 -9.98
N LEU A 265 4.71 2.67 -9.40
CA LEU A 265 3.85 1.73 -10.12
C LEU A 265 2.89 2.40 -11.11
N PRO A 266 2.10 3.45 -10.77
CA PRO A 266 1.19 4.07 -11.73
C PRO A 266 1.86 4.56 -13.04
N PRO A 267 2.97 5.34 -13.02
CA PRO A 267 3.61 5.74 -14.28
C PRO A 267 4.29 4.55 -15.00
N THR A 268 4.76 3.53 -14.28
CA THR A 268 5.28 2.28 -14.87
C THR A 268 4.18 1.54 -15.65
N LEU A 269 2.97 1.46 -15.09
CA LEU A 269 1.80 0.81 -15.71
C LEU A 269 1.32 1.57 -16.94
N LEU A 270 1.19 2.90 -16.85
CA LEU A 270 0.87 3.73 -18.02
C LEU A 270 1.90 3.54 -19.13
N LYS A 271 3.20 3.53 -18.80
CA LYS A 271 4.23 3.32 -19.83
C LYS A 271 4.19 1.93 -20.47
N ALA A 272 3.81 0.90 -19.70
CA ALA A 272 3.66 -0.46 -20.22
C ALA A 272 2.50 -0.59 -21.22
N ALA A 273 1.47 0.24 -21.07
CA ALA A 273 0.32 0.34 -21.97
C ALA A 273 0.48 1.36 -23.11
N ASP A 274 1.67 1.96 -23.22
CA ASP A 274 1.98 3.11 -24.10
C ASP A 274 1.03 4.32 -23.95
N ILE A 275 0.53 4.53 -22.73
CA ILE A 275 -0.30 5.67 -22.35
C ILE A 275 0.59 6.83 -21.86
N ASP A 276 0.25 8.05 -22.27
CA ASP A 276 0.93 9.27 -21.83
C ASP A 276 0.91 9.43 -20.31
N ILE A 277 2.08 9.76 -19.75
CA ILE A 277 2.29 9.87 -18.31
C ILE A 277 2.17 11.33 -17.91
N PRO A 278 1.21 11.72 -17.06
CA PRO A 278 1.05 13.11 -16.65
C PRO A 278 2.21 13.54 -15.75
N GLU A 279 2.72 14.76 -15.94
CA GLU A 279 3.80 15.36 -15.12
C GLU A 279 3.50 15.40 -13.60
N SER A 280 2.21 15.27 -13.25
CA SER A 280 1.75 15.24 -11.86
C SER A 280 2.03 13.91 -11.16
N MET A 281 2.37 12.81 -11.86
CA MET A 281 2.83 11.57 -11.23
C MET A 281 4.31 11.67 -10.84
N LYS A 282 4.63 11.38 -9.57
CA LYS A 282 5.98 11.57 -9.01
C LYS A 282 6.86 10.31 -9.02
N GLY A 283 6.34 9.21 -9.55
CA GLY A 283 7.03 7.92 -9.62
C GLY A 283 8.08 7.82 -10.72
N ASN A 284 9.04 6.93 -10.52
CA ASN A 284 10.06 6.57 -11.49
C ASN A 284 9.59 5.39 -12.35
N LEU A 285 10.00 5.34 -13.61
CA LEU A 285 9.69 4.21 -14.50
C LEU A 285 10.56 3.00 -14.12
N LEU A 286 9.95 1.94 -13.58
CA LEU A 286 10.65 0.73 -13.17
C LEU A 286 11.34 0.03 -14.35
N GLN A 287 10.90 0.28 -15.60
CA GLN A 287 11.56 -0.22 -16.81
C GLN A 287 13.04 0.17 -16.87
N LYS A 288 13.44 1.33 -16.32
CA LYS A 288 14.85 1.77 -16.23
C LYS A 288 15.75 0.80 -15.45
N LEU A 289 15.17 0.00 -14.55
CA LEU A 289 15.90 -1.00 -13.77
C LEU A 289 16.28 -2.25 -14.57
N LEU A 290 15.71 -2.43 -15.76
CA LEU A 290 16.06 -3.47 -16.72
C LEU A 290 17.32 -3.11 -17.54
N GLU A 291 17.66 -1.83 -17.62
CA GLU A 291 18.82 -1.32 -18.37
C GLU A 291 20.17 -1.76 -17.77
N THR A 292 21.24 -1.58 -18.55
CA THR A 292 22.60 -1.96 -18.17
C THR A 292 23.12 -1.13 -16.98
N LYS A 293 24.09 -1.68 -16.23
CA LYS A 293 24.60 -1.08 -14.98
C LYS A 293 25.12 0.36 -15.13
N SER A 294 25.57 0.79 -16.30
CA SER A 294 26.01 2.17 -16.54
C SER A 294 24.86 3.19 -16.46
N ASN A 295 23.66 2.80 -16.91
CA ASN A 295 22.49 3.67 -16.96
C ASN A 295 21.77 3.78 -15.59
N LYS A 296 22.00 2.81 -14.71
CA LYS A 296 21.48 2.79 -13.33
C LYS A 296 22.06 3.87 -12.41
N SER A 297 23.07 4.61 -12.86
CA SER A 297 23.71 5.70 -12.12
C SER A 297 22.76 6.85 -11.73
N SER A 298 21.62 6.98 -12.42
CA SER A 298 20.57 7.98 -12.14
C SER A 298 19.44 7.49 -11.21
N TRP A 299 19.45 6.22 -10.77
CA TRP A 299 18.35 5.70 -9.95
C TRP A 299 18.40 6.23 -8.50
N PRO A 300 17.27 6.63 -7.89
CA PRO A 300 17.23 7.12 -6.50
C PRO A 300 17.87 6.17 -5.49
N GLN A 301 18.62 6.73 -4.53
CA GLN A 301 19.29 5.97 -3.46
C GLN A 301 18.54 6.08 -2.11
N GLU A 302 17.40 6.77 -2.12
CA GLU A 302 16.53 7.03 -1.01
C GLU A 302 15.04 6.90 -1.39
N ILE A 303 14.23 6.39 -0.47
CA ILE A 303 12.76 6.37 -0.55
C ILE A 303 12.21 7.28 0.53
N PHE A 304 11.28 8.14 0.15
CA PHE A 304 10.54 9.02 1.05
C PHE A 304 9.26 8.34 1.55
N ILE A 305 8.97 8.50 2.84
CA ILE A 305 7.86 7.83 3.54
C ILE A 305 7.08 8.89 4.32
N GLN A 306 5.76 8.91 4.11
CA GLN A 306 4.81 9.70 4.90
C GLN A 306 4.03 8.76 5.82
N ILE A 307 3.94 9.12 7.11
CA ILE A 307 3.16 8.39 8.11
C ILE A 307 2.10 9.35 8.66
N SER A 308 0.87 8.86 8.72
CA SER A 308 -0.33 9.60 9.13
C SER A 308 -1.16 8.78 10.11
N GLU A 309 -2.19 9.38 10.70
CA GLU A 309 -3.15 8.77 11.64
C GLU A 309 -2.55 8.39 13.01
N SER A 310 -1.48 7.60 13.06
CA SER A 310 -0.74 7.30 14.30
C SER A 310 0.11 8.49 14.77
N GLN A 311 0.65 9.25 13.82
CA GLN A 311 1.53 10.41 14.04
C GLN A 311 1.55 11.29 12.79
N VAL A 312 2.10 12.51 12.89
CA VAL A 312 2.57 13.27 11.73
C VAL A 312 4.03 12.91 11.50
N GLY A 313 4.28 11.81 10.78
CA GLY A 313 5.61 11.21 10.65
C GLY A 313 6.19 11.35 9.24
N ARG A 314 7.52 11.47 9.16
CA ARG A 314 8.27 11.54 7.91
C ARG A 314 9.56 10.74 8.05
N ALA A 315 9.89 9.94 7.05
CA ALA A 315 11.13 9.17 7.07
C ALA A 315 11.79 9.10 5.69
N ILE A 316 13.11 8.91 5.69
CA ILE A 316 13.85 8.39 4.53
C ILE A 316 14.42 7.02 4.83
N ARG A 317 14.33 6.14 3.84
CA ARG A 317 15.01 4.84 3.81
C ARG A 317 16.00 4.84 2.66
N THR A 318 17.28 4.69 2.98
CA THR A 318 18.35 4.41 1.99
C THR A 318 18.71 2.92 2.06
N ARG A 319 19.74 2.49 1.32
CA ARG A 319 20.26 1.12 1.46
C ARG A 319 20.85 0.82 2.85
N LYS A 320 21.56 1.80 3.44
CA LYS A 320 22.28 1.65 4.72
C LYS A 320 21.55 2.28 5.90
N TRP A 321 20.97 3.45 5.72
CA TRP A 321 20.37 4.24 6.80
C TRP A 321 18.87 4.30 6.68
N LYS A 322 18.18 4.21 7.81
CA LYS A 322 16.82 4.69 7.98
C LYS A 322 16.77 5.80 9.01
N TYR A 323 16.01 6.85 8.72
CA TYR A 323 15.89 8.05 9.55
C TYR A 323 14.44 8.52 9.58
N SER A 324 13.86 8.65 10.77
CA SER A 324 12.48 9.08 11.01
C SER A 324 12.42 10.32 11.89
N VAL A 325 11.46 11.19 11.61
CA VAL A 325 11.13 12.38 12.39
C VAL A 325 9.62 12.47 12.58
N VAL A 326 9.19 13.05 13.70
CA VAL A 326 7.78 13.21 14.08
C VAL A 326 7.46 14.68 14.41
N GLY A 327 6.28 15.15 14.01
CA GLY A 327 5.84 16.54 14.24
C GLY A 327 5.87 16.95 15.71
N SER A 328 6.15 18.22 16.00
CA SER A 328 6.59 18.66 17.33
C SER A 328 5.94 19.95 17.87
N PRO A 329 5.67 20.03 19.19
CA PRO A 329 5.80 21.25 20.01
C PRO A 329 5.23 22.59 19.53
N ARG A 330 4.10 22.60 18.83
CA ARG A 330 3.15 23.72 18.75
C ARG A 330 1.84 23.34 19.46
N GLU A 331 0.69 23.26 18.80
CA GLU A 331 -0.58 22.92 19.49
C GLU A 331 -0.88 21.41 19.62
N PRO A 332 -1.33 20.93 20.80
CA PRO A 332 -1.92 19.59 20.94
C PRO A 332 -3.30 19.47 20.25
N PRO A 333 -3.71 18.27 19.82
CA PRO A 333 -2.95 17.01 19.85
C PRO A 333 -2.05 16.86 18.60
N TRP A 334 -0.96 16.09 18.77
CA TRP A 334 0.01 15.67 17.72
C TRP A 334 -0.57 14.62 16.80
N ASP A 335 -1.74 14.96 16.27
CA ASP A 335 -2.70 14.01 15.80
C ASP A 335 -2.58 13.88 14.28
N GLY A 336 -1.96 12.79 13.84
CA GLY A 336 -1.92 12.41 12.42
C GLY A 336 -3.33 12.18 11.83
N TYR A 337 -4.37 12.17 12.68
CA TYR A 337 -5.76 12.22 12.27
C TYR A 337 -6.23 13.63 11.84
N LEU A 338 -5.67 14.68 12.44
CA LEU A 338 -6.05 16.07 12.17
C LEU A 338 -5.14 16.73 11.14
N TYR A 339 -3.84 16.45 11.20
CA TYR A 339 -2.83 17.14 10.40
C TYR A 339 -2.07 16.16 9.50
N SER A 340 -1.85 16.57 8.25
CA SER A 340 -1.07 15.80 7.27
C SER A 340 0.43 16.06 7.35
N LYS A 341 0.82 17.29 7.69
CA LYS A 341 2.19 17.81 7.74
C LYS A 341 2.40 18.71 8.97
N SER A 342 3.64 19.06 9.27
CA SER A 342 4.02 20.02 10.32
C SER A 342 5.12 20.96 9.81
N ASP A 343 5.27 22.12 10.42
CA ASP A 343 6.36 23.07 10.21
C ASP A 343 7.61 22.75 11.06
N LEU A 344 7.44 21.93 12.11
CA LEU A 344 8.45 21.60 13.10
C LEU A 344 8.43 20.10 13.42
N TYR A 345 9.53 19.40 13.17
CA TYR A 345 9.70 18.00 13.52
C TYR A 345 10.82 17.80 14.55
N LYS A 346 10.78 16.69 15.27
CA LYS A 346 11.85 16.17 16.14
C LYS A 346 12.29 14.80 15.64
N GLU A 347 13.56 14.48 15.83
CA GLU A 347 14.08 13.17 15.48
C GLU A 347 13.50 12.05 16.35
N GLU A 348 13.15 10.94 15.70
CA GLU A 348 12.46 9.81 16.30
C GLU A 348 13.32 8.55 16.23
N PHE A 349 13.82 8.20 15.05
CA PHE A 349 14.60 6.98 14.81
C PHE A 349 15.81 7.20 13.90
N LEU A 350 16.91 6.50 14.20
CA LEU A 350 18.03 6.26 13.28
C LEU A 350 18.45 4.78 13.37
N TYR A 351 18.60 4.10 12.23
CA TYR A 351 19.06 2.71 12.16
C TYR A 351 20.17 2.54 11.09
N ASP A 352 21.23 1.79 11.43
CA ASP A 352 22.28 1.31 10.52
C ASP A 352 21.90 -0.10 10.02
N LEU A 353 21.17 -0.17 8.91
CA LEU A 353 20.60 -1.39 8.32
C LEU A 353 21.66 -2.42 7.87
N ASP A 354 22.93 -2.00 7.71
CA ASP A 354 24.04 -2.95 7.47
C ASP A 354 24.41 -3.76 8.73
N LYS A 355 24.10 -3.24 9.93
CA LYS A 355 24.43 -3.84 11.23
C LYS A 355 23.20 -4.35 11.99
N ASP A 356 22.07 -3.66 11.83
CA ASP A 356 20.82 -3.88 12.55
C ASP A 356 19.67 -4.05 11.55
N LEU A 357 19.72 -5.15 10.79
CA LEU A 357 18.73 -5.52 9.76
C LEU A 357 17.28 -5.56 10.29
N TYR A 358 17.12 -5.78 11.60
CA TYR A 358 15.83 -5.87 12.27
C TYR A 358 15.48 -4.62 13.09
N GLU A 359 16.28 -3.55 13.00
CA GLU A 359 15.95 -2.23 13.54
C GLU A 359 15.63 -2.25 15.05
N LYS A 360 16.38 -3.02 15.83
CA LYS A 360 16.18 -3.16 17.29
C LYS A 360 16.95 -2.13 18.11
N HIS A 361 17.90 -1.41 17.50
CA HIS A 361 18.82 -0.51 18.19
C HIS A 361 18.72 0.92 17.62
N ASN A 362 17.88 1.77 18.25
CA ASN A 362 17.71 3.15 17.81
C ASN A 362 18.92 4.02 18.16
N LEU A 363 19.66 4.45 17.13
CA LEU A 363 20.89 5.25 17.25
C LEU A 363 20.63 6.77 17.33
N VAL A 364 19.38 7.23 17.37
CA VAL A 364 19.04 8.66 17.22
C VAL A 364 19.62 9.55 18.34
N GLY A 365 19.79 8.99 19.54
CA GLY A 365 20.40 9.68 20.69
C GLY A 365 21.92 9.60 20.75
N ASP A 366 22.56 8.79 19.90
CA ASP A 366 24.01 8.60 19.97
C ASP A 366 24.74 9.84 19.37
N PRO A 367 25.67 10.46 20.11
CA PRO A 367 26.43 11.63 19.64
C PRO A 367 27.31 11.34 18.41
N GLN A 368 27.82 10.11 18.27
CA GLN A 368 28.71 9.71 17.16
C GLN A 368 28.02 9.85 15.80
N TYR A 369 26.70 9.63 15.75
CA TYR A 369 25.93 9.68 14.52
C TYR A 369 25.35 11.07 14.21
N LYS A 370 25.64 12.11 15.02
CA LYS A 370 25.11 13.48 14.83
C LYS A 370 25.42 14.08 13.45
N GLY A 371 26.57 13.74 12.85
CA GLY A 371 26.91 14.14 11.48
C GLY A 371 26.06 13.44 10.41
N ILE A 372 25.81 12.13 10.59
CA ILE A 372 24.97 11.31 9.71
C ILE A 372 23.51 11.79 9.78
N ARG A 373 23.00 12.01 11.00
CA ARG A 373 21.67 12.59 11.27
C ARG A 373 21.45 13.91 10.52
N LYS A 374 22.41 14.85 10.61
CA LYS A 374 22.37 16.11 9.85
C LYS A 374 22.23 15.90 8.34
N GLY A 375 23.05 15.04 7.75
CA GLY A 375 22.97 14.76 6.30
C GLY A 375 21.63 14.15 5.89
N LEU A 376 21.11 13.21 6.69
CA LEU A 376 19.81 12.57 6.46
C LEU A 376 18.64 13.54 6.65
N ALA A 377 18.74 14.49 7.58
CA ALA A 377 17.74 15.56 7.77
C ALA A 377 17.62 16.47 6.54
N GLU A 378 18.73 16.88 5.92
CA GLU A 378 18.69 17.71 4.71
C GLU A 378 18.17 16.95 3.48
N ILE A 379 18.50 15.66 3.34
CA ILE A 379 17.90 14.80 2.30
C ILE A 379 16.38 14.68 2.52
N LEU A 380 15.93 14.49 3.76
CA LEU A 380 14.51 14.38 4.09
C LEU A 380 13.75 15.67 3.78
N LYS A 381 14.29 16.85 4.14
CA LYS A 381 13.71 18.16 3.78
C LYS A 381 13.52 18.31 2.28
N ARG A 382 14.55 17.98 1.49
CA ARG A 382 14.46 18.00 0.01
C ARG A 382 13.35 17.08 -0.48
N LYS A 383 13.22 15.88 0.06
CA LYS A 383 12.13 14.94 -0.31
C LYS A 383 10.74 15.42 0.08
N MET A 384 10.61 16.18 1.17
CA MET A 384 9.35 16.83 1.53
C MET A 384 9.00 17.94 0.53
N GLU A 385 9.95 18.78 0.14
CA GLU A 385 9.76 19.81 -0.90
C GLU A 385 9.40 19.20 -2.28
N GLU A 386 10.11 18.15 -2.70
CA GLU A 386 9.81 17.38 -3.92
C GLU A 386 8.37 16.79 -3.91
N ALA A 387 7.82 16.50 -2.72
CA ALA A 387 6.47 16.01 -2.49
C ALA A 387 5.41 17.12 -2.26
N GLY A 388 5.76 18.38 -2.54
CA GLY A 388 4.85 19.53 -2.42
C GLY A 388 4.60 20.00 -0.98
N GLU A 389 5.43 19.59 -0.02
CA GLU A 389 5.38 20.09 1.35
C GLU A 389 6.28 21.33 1.53
N GLU A 390 6.00 22.13 2.56
CA GLU A 390 6.91 23.21 2.97
C GLU A 390 8.16 22.63 3.64
N ILE A 391 9.33 23.23 3.43
CA ILE A 391 10.58 22.82 4.10
C ILE A 391 10.44 23.04 5.61
N PRO A 392 10.47 21.99 6.45
CA PRO A 392 10.28 22.14 7.88
C PRO A 392 11.59 22.46 8.62
N GLN A 393 11.45 22.96 9.84
CA GLN A 393 12.51 22.87 10.84
C GLN A 393 12.57 21.44 11.41
N ILE A 394 13.76 20.82 11.40
CA ILE A 394 14.01 19.55 12.07
C ILE A 394 14.91 19.80 13.28
N LEU A 395 14.37 19.52 14.48
CA LEU A 395 15.10 19.59 15.75
C LEU A 395 15.87 18.29 15.95
N LEU A 396 17.19 18.38 15.81
CA LEU A 396 18.10 17.29 16.13
C LEU A 396 18.05 16.99 17.63
N LYS A 397 18.04 15.70 17.98
CA LYS A 397 18.16 15.26 19.37
C LYS A 397 19.55 15.60 19.89
N ASP A 398 19.59 16.26 21.05
CA ASP A 398 20.83 16.56 21.75
C ASP A 398 21.53 15.27 22.23
N ALA A 399 22.83 15.44 22.49
CA ALA A 399 23.79 14.40 22.82
C ALA A 399 23.80 14.09 24.32
#